data_AF-A0A9D8A280-F1
#
_entry.id   AF-A0A9D8A280-F1
#
_cell.length_a   1.000
_cell.length_b   1.000
_cell.length_c   1.000
_cell.angle_alpha   90.00
_cell.angle_beta   90.00
_cell.angle_gamma   90.00
#
_symmetry.space_group_name_H-M   'P 1'
#
loop_
_entity.id
_entity.type
_entity.pdbx_description
1 polymer ?
#
loop_
_entity_poly.entity_id
_entity_poly.type
_entity_poly.pdbx_seq_one_letter_code
_entity_poly.pdbx_strand_id
1 'polypeptide(L)'
;MAREDSPFHNLSIEENPVLEVTAQEVTLEQELEEHLSHYKELKSDSPAIEKAKLEIDIAECKLGLDLKKEAHEWVHKALPVMLKEKNWESVIDACDIIYNCEEKDGIIALGNAIWLAITFPVDPNITVNLLHHIIEETPDDSDGAAVAAMMAHFIAESRAQAQEKENLTFLTTQIVAKVAERHRGIKDQETLNTWIQMYELDDMPKLLEKLGIILDAITANQWWYDRDMIREELPVN
;
A
#
# COMPACT_ATOMS: atom_id res chain seq x y z
N MET A 1 28.58 -4.64 -25.21
CA MET A 1 28.59 -4.21 -26.63
C MET A 1 27.66 -5.12 -27.40
N ALA A 2 26.48 -4.63 -27.76
CA ALA A 2 25.51 -5.36 -28.57
C ALA A 2 26.02 -5.47 -30.02
N ARG A 3 25.71 -6.59 -30.69
CA ARG A 3 26.16 -6.88 -32.07
C ARG A 3 25.51 -5.89 -33.05
N GLU A 4 26.32 -5.32 -33.94
CA GLU A 4 25.93 -4.32 -34.97
C GLU A 4 24.92 -4.84 -36.01
N ASP A 5 24.65 -6.15 -36.06
CA ASP A 5 23.75 -6.79 -37.03
C ASP A 5 22.31 -6.97 -36.54
N SER A 6 21.89 -6.29 -35.47
CA SER A 6 20.49 -6.32 -35.03
C SER A 6 19.62 -5.41 -35.90
N PRO A 7 18.49 -5.88 -36.48
CA PRO A 7 17.54 -5.02 -37.20
C PRO A 7 16.87 -3.97 -36.29
N PHE A 8 17.12 -4.03 -34.98
CA PHE A 8 16.61 -3.11 -33.97
C PHE A 8 17.68 -2.14 -33.45
N HIS A 9 18.92 -2.16 -33.99
CA HIS A 9 20.04 -1.35 -33.49
C HIS A 9 19.80 0.18 -33.60
N ASN A 10 18.90 0.60 -34.50
CA ASN A 10 18.55 2.00 -34.73
C ASN A 10 17.10 2.35 -34.37
N LEU A 11 16.37 1.46 -33.68
CA LEU A 11 15.08 1.83 -33.11
C LEU A 11 15.32 2.46 -31.74
N SER A 12 15.55 3.77 -31.73
CA SER A 12 15.21 4.57 -30.55
C SER A 12 13.69 4.52 -30.43
N ILE A 13 13.17 3.67 -29.54
CA ILE A 13 11.84 3.92 -28.99
C ILE A 13 12.05 5.20 -28.18
N GLU A 14 11.66 6.34 -28.75
CA GLU A 14 11.33 7.49 -27.92
C GLU A 14 10.13 7.02 -27.08
N GLU A 15 10.40 6.46 -25.90
CA GLU A 15 9.46 6.59 -24.80
C GLU A 15 9.22 8.10 -24.71
N ASN A 16 8.04 8.53 -25.15
CA ASN A 16 7.64 9.91 -25.09
C ASN A 16 6.74 10.06 -23.89
N PRO A 17 7.31 10.14 -22.66
CA PRO A 17 6.55 10.16 -21.42
C PRO A 17 5.54 11.31 -21.41
N VAL A 18 5.80 12.39 -22.16
CA VAL A 18 4.89 13.53 -22.27
C VAL A 18 3.57 13.13 -22.96
N LEU A 19 3.59 12.32 -24.02
CA LEU A 19 2.37 11.87 -24.68
C LEU A 19 1.59 10.86 -23.84
N GLU A 20 2.29 9.96 -23.15
CA GLU A 20 1.67 8.92 -22.32
C GLU A 20 1.02 9.53 -21.05
N VAL A 21 1.70 10.47 -20.39
CA VAL A 21 1.16 11.23 -19.25
C VAL A 21 -0.11 11.99 -19.67
N THR A 22 -0.09 12.68 -20.82
CA THR A 22 -1.29 13.42 -21.27
C THR A 22 -2.46 12.50 -21.63
N ALA A 23 -2.21 11.29 -22.11
CA ALA A 23 -3.28 10.33 -22.41
C ALA A 23 -3.90 9.78 -21.11
N GLN A 24 -3.08 9.47 -20.11
CA GLN A 24 -3.52 9.00 -18.81
C GLN A 24 -4.32 10.06 -18.05
N GLU A 25 -3.86 11.31 -18.04
CA GLU A 25 -4.61 12.42 -17.44
C GLU A 25 -5.98 12.59 -18.08
N VAL A 26 -6.07 12.55 -19.41
CA VAL A 26 -7.36 12.64 -20.12
C VAL A 26 -8.29 11.48 -19.79
N THR A 27 -7.76 10.26 -19.65
CA THR A 27 -8.57 9.10 -19.22
C THR A 27 -9.09 9.29 -17.80
N LEU A 28 -8.25 9.73 -16.85
CA LEU A 28 -8.66 10.00 -15.47
C LEU A 28 -9.70 11.13 -15.37
N GLU A 29 -9.59 12.18 -16.21
CA GLU A 29 -10.58 13.25 -16.26
C GLU A 29 -11.96 12.74 -16.72
N GLN A 30 -11.98 11.83 -17.70
CA GLN A 30 -13.22 11.20 -18.18
C GLN A 30 -13.85 10.32 -17.11
N GLU A 31 -13.06 9.44 -16.49
CA GLU A 31 -13.50 8.58 -15.38
C GLU A 31 -14.06 9.43 -14.23
N LEU A 32 -13.36 10.50 -13.84
CA LEU A 32 -13.81 11.43 -12.82
C LEU A 32 -15.16 12.07 -13.18
N GLU A 33 -15.36 12.48 -14.44
CA GLU A 33 -16.63 13.06 -14.89
C GLU A 33 -17.78 12.04 -14.82
N GLU A 34 -17.51 10.78 -15.20
CA GLU A 34 -18.46 9.67 -15.10
C GLU A 34 -18.86 9.40 -13.64
N HIS A 35 -17.88 9.27 -12.74
CA HIS A 35 -18.13 9.05 -11.32
C HIS A 35 -18.90 10.21 -10.68
N LEU A 36 -18.54 11.47 -11.00
CA LEU A 36 -19.24 12.65 -10.49
C LEU A 36 -20.68 12.74 -11.02
N SER A 37 -20.92 12.33 -12.27
CA SER A 37 -22.25 12.28 -12.86
C SER A 37 -23.11 11.23 -12.18
N HIS A 38 -22.58 10.01 -12.02
CA HIS A 38 -23.26 8.94 -11.29
C HIS A 38 -23.56 9.35 -9.84
N TYR A 39 -22.60 9.96 -9.14
CA TYR A 39 -22.78 10.44 -7.77
C TYR A 39 -23.92 11.46 -7.64
N LYS A 40 -24.12 12.34 -8.64
CA LYS A 40 -25.23 13.31 -8.67
C LYS A 40 -26.58 12.67 -8.98
N GLU A 41 -26.59 11.56 -9.73
CA GLU A 41 -27.80 10.84 -10.14
C GLU A 41 -28.28 9.83 -9.08
N LEU A 42 -27.46 9.55 -8.05
CA LEU A 42 -27.86 8.73 -6.93
C LEU A 42 -29.17 9.25 -6.30
N LYS A 43 -30.09 8.31 -6.07
CA LYS A 43 -31.37 8.63 -5.45
C LYS A 43 -31.19 8.89 -3.96
N SER A 44 -32.10 9.67 -3.36
CA SER A 44 -32.03 9.96 -1.93
C SER A 44 -32.22 8.73 -1.03
N ASP A 45 -32.74 7.62 -1.57
CA ASP A 45 -32.91 6.34 -0.88
C ASP A 45 -31.81 5.31 -1.21
N SER A 46 -30.79 5.68 -2.01
CA SER A 46 -29.65 4.81 -2.30
C SER A 46 -28.91 4.41 -1.02
N PRO A 47 -28.46 3.14 -0.89
CA PRO A 47 -27.66 2.69 0.24
C PRO A 47 -26.43 3.56 0.47
N ALA A 48 -26.15 3.89 1.74
CA ALA A 48 -25.01 4.74 2.09
C ALA A 48 -23.68 4.17 1.60
N ILE A 49 -23.52 2.84 1.58
CA ILE A 49 -22.31 2.17 1.10
C ILE A 49 -22.08 2.35 -0.41
N GLU A 50 -23.13 2.36 -1.22
CA GLU A 50 -23.01 2.59 -2.68
C GLU A 50 -22.50 4.00 -2.95
N LYS A 51 -23.04 4.98 -2.20
CA LYS A 51 -22.57 6.35 -2.25
C LYS A 51 -21.10 6.46 -1.82
N ALA A 52 -20.73 5.84 -0.71
CA ALA A 52 -19.37 5.89 -0.18
C ALA A 52 -18.34 5.25 -1.14
N LYS A 53 -18.72 4.22 -1.89
CA LYS A 53 -17.85 3.62 -2.92
C LYS A 53 -17.53 4.63 -4.01
N LEU A 54 -18.55 5.31 -4.55
CA LEU A 54 -18.33 6.38 -5.53
C LEU A 54 -17.50 7.54 -4.96
N GLU A 55 -17.65 7.86 -3.67
CA GLU A 55 -16.81 8.88 -3.02
C GLU A 55 -15.33 8.47 -2.97
N ILE A 56 -15.01 7.17 -2.82
CA ILE A 56 -13.65 6.64 -2.92
C ILE A 56 -13.15 6.69 -4.37
N ASP A 57 -13.95 6.21 -5.35
CA ASP A 57 -13.57 6.23 -6.77
C ASP A 57 -13.25 7.67 -7.24
N ILE A 58 -14.06 8.65 -6.81
CA ILE A 58 -13.81 10.07 -7.07
C ILE A 58 -12.51 10.52 -6.40
N ALA A 59 -12.27 10.13 -5.16
CA ALA A 59 -11.05 10.51 -4.44
C ALA A 59 -9.79 9.94 -5.12
N GLU A 60 -9.85 8.71 -5.61
CA GLU A 60 -8.77 8.06 -6.35
C GLU A 60 -8.45 8.79 -7.66
N CYS A 61 -9.47 9.10 -8.47
CA CYS A 61 -9.28 9.90 -9.69
C CYS A 61 -8.70 11.28 -9.38
N LYS A 62 -9.18 11.93 -8.31
CA LYS A 62 -8.67 13.23 -7.86
C LYS A 62 -7.22 13.15 -7.42
N LEU A 63 -6.84 12.10 -6.71
CA LEU A 63 -5.46 11.87 -6.30
C LEU A 63 -4.56 11.66 -7.53
N GLY A 64 -4.99 10.84 -8.50
CA GLY A 64 -4.27 10.60 -9.75
C GLY A 64 -4.08 11.87 -10.61
N LEU A 65 -4.99 12.84 -10.51
CA LEU A 65 -4.90 14.16 -11.14
C LEU A 65 -4.14 15.21 -10.29
N ASP A 66 -3.45 14.80 -9.24
CA ASP A 66 -2.73 15.65 -8.28
C ASP A 66 -3.62 16.68 -7.55
N LEU A 67 -4.92 16.43 -7.47
CA LEU A 67 -5.90 17.24 -6.73
C LEU A 67 -6.01 16.74 -5.28
N LYS A 68 -4.86 16.60 -4.60
CA LYS A 68 -4.70 15.95 -3.29
C LYS A 68 -5.68 16.43 -2.22
N LYS A 69 -5.87 17.75 -2.11
CA LYS A 69 -6.80 18.31 -1.12
C LYS A 69 -8.26 17.89 -1.37
N GLU A 70 -8.67 17.84 -2.63
CA GLU A 70 -10.03 17.43 -2.99
C GLU A 70 -10.20 15.92 -2.78
N ALA A 71 -9.20 15.12 -3.14
CA ALA A 71 -9.16 13.69 -2.85
C ALA A 71 -9.32 13.42 -1.36
N HIS A 72 -8.57 14.14 -0.51
CA HIS A 72 -8.67 14.09 0.95
C HIS A 72 -10.09 14.41 1.44
N GLU A 73 -10.69 15.49 0.96
CA GLU A 73 -12.06 15.86 1.33
C GLU A 73 -13.11 14.81 0.92
N TRP A 74 -12.91 14.10 -0.20
CA TRP A 74 -13.81 13.04 -0.66
C TRP A 74 -13.66 11.77 0.16
N VAL A 75 -12.43 11.29 0.35
CA VAL A 75 -12.19 10.04 1.08
C VAL A 75 -12.59 10.16 2.56
N HIS A 76 -12.45 11.34 3.17
CA HIS A 76 -12.93 11.59 4.53
C HIS A 76 -14.45 11.55 4.68
N LYS A 77 -15.22 11.75 3.59
CA LYS A 77 -16.69 11.56 3.60
C LYS A 77 -17.04 10.08 3.58
N ALA A 78 -16.30 9.29 2.80
CA ALA A 78 -16.56 7.87 2.59
C ALA A 78 -16.16 7.00 3.79
N LEU A 79 -14.99 7.30 4.38
CA LEU A 79 -14.34 6.45 5.37
C LEU A 79 -15.24 6.06 6.57
N PRO A 80 -16.01 6.97 7.21
CA PRO A 80 -16.89 6.59 8.32
C PRO A 80 -17.97 5.57 7.92
N VAL A 81 -18.44 5.60 6.68
CA VAL A 81 -19.41 4.63 6.17
C VAL A 81 -18.74 3.27 5.97
N MET A 82 -17.55 3.22 5.36
CA MET A 82 -16.83 1.96 5.17
C MET A 82 -16.46 1.28 6.50
N LEU A 83 -16.02 2.05 7.48
CA LEU A 83 -15.75 1.57 8.83
C LEU A 83 -17.01 0.98 9.48
N LYS A 84 -18.14 1.69 9.38
CA LYS A 84 -19.42 1.23 9.95
C LYS A 84 -19.91 -0.07 9.30
N GLU A 85 -19.80 -0.17 7.98
CA GLU A 85 -20.20 -1.34 7.22
C GLU A 85 -19.17 -2.49 7.27
N LYS A 86 -18.05 -2.29 7.98
CA LYS A 86 -16.93 -3.23 8.10
C LYS A 86 -16.39 -3.69 6.74
N ASN A 87 -16.41 -2.81 5.74
CA ASN A 87 -15.85 -3.08 4.43
C ASN A 87 -14.33 -2.79 4.46
N TRP A 88 -13.56 -3.73 5.01
CA TRP A 88 -12.15 -3.51 5.34
C TRP A 88 -11.25 -3.23 4.16
N GLU A 89 -11.53 -3.83 3.00
CA GLU A 89 -10.79 -3.55 1.76
C GLU A 89 -10.93 -2.08 1.37
N SER A 90 -12.17 -1.58 1.30
CA SER A 90 -12.40 -0.15 1.03
C SER A 90 -11.89 0.79 2.13
N VAL A 91 -11.78 0.32 3.38
CA VAL A 91 -11.11 1.11 4.44
C VAL A 91 -9.60 1.19 4.17
N ILE A 92 -8.98 0.11 3.73
CA ILE A 92 -7.56 0.07 3.37
C ILE A 92 -7.30 1.02 2.20
N ASP A 93 -8.08 0.94 1.12
CA ASP A 93 -7.94 1.81 -0.06
C ASP A 93 -8.12 3.29 0.34
N ALA A 94 -9.14 3.59 1.13
CA ALA A 94 -9.36 4.93 1.64
C ALA A 94 -8.18 5.46 2.47
N CYS A 95 -7.58 4.61 3.31
CA CYS A 95 -6.41 5.00 4.09
C CYS A 95 -5.16 5.22 3.22
N ASP A 96 -4.97 4.43 2.18
CA ASP A 96 -3.87 4.61 1.23
C ASP A 96 -4.02 5.92 0.44
N ILE A 97 -5.24 6.26 0.01
CA ILE A 97 -5.54 7.57 -0.59
C ILE A 97 -5.21 8.70 0.38
N ILE A 98 -5.61 8.60 1.66
CA ILE A 98 -5.29 9.62 2.68
C ILE A 98 -3.77 9.77 2.87
N TYR A 99 -3.01 8.66 2.89
CA TYR A 99 -1.54 8.70 2.95
C TYR A 99 -0.95 9.48 1.76
N ASN A 100 -1.37 9.14 0.55
CA ASN A 100 -0.86 9.75 -0.69
C ASN A 100 -1.34 11.21 -0.91
N CYS A 101 -2.34 11.67 -0.15
CA CYS A 101 -2.72 13.09 -0.13
C CYS A 101 -1.68 13.98 0.58
N GLU A 102 -0.70 13.40 1.30
CA GLU A 102 0.37 14.13 2.01
C GLU A 102 -0.14 15.13 3.07
N GLU A 103 -1.33 14.89 3.60
CA GLU A 103 -1.91 15.66 4.69
C GLU A 103 -1.48 15.11 6.07
N LYS A 104 -1.73 15.88 7.13
CA LYS A 104 -1.25 15.60 8.50
C LYS A 104 -1.65 14.22 9.08
N ASP A 105 -2.72 13.62 8.57
CA ASP A 105 -3.25 12.33 9.00
C ASP A 105 -2.78 11.15 8.13
N GLY A 106 -1.98 11.40 7.09
CA GLY A 106 -1.49 10.37 6.17
C GLY A 106 -0.73 9.23 6.85
N ILE A 107 0.23 9.53 7.72
CA ILE A 107 1.00 8.52 8.46
C ILE A 107 0.13 7.70 9.42
N ILE A 108 -0.89 8.34 10.01
CA ILE A 108 -1.86 7.66 10.88
C ILE A 108 -2.75 6.74 10.03
N ALA A 109 -3.18 7.20 8.86
CA ALA A 109 -3.95 6.41 7.90
C ALA A 109 -3.17 5.16 7.48
N LEU A 110 -1.89 5.31 7.15
CA LEU A 110 -1.00 4.21 6.77
C LEU A 110 -0.96 3.11 7.84
N GLY A 111 -0.81 3.49 9.11
CA GLY A 111 -0.82 2.52 10.21
C GLY A 111 -2.16 1.79 10.38
N ASN A 112 -3.27 2.50 10.18
CA ASN A 112 -4.61 1.91 10.17
C ASN A 112 -4.80 0.96 8.98
N ALA A 113 -4.29 1.30 7.79
CA ALA A 113 -4.34 0.46 6.59
C ALA A 113 -3.56 -0.85 6.80
N ILE A 114 -2.30 -0.76 7.23
CA ILE A 114 -1.41 -1.91 7.36
C ILE A 114 -1.95 -2.90 8.39
N TRP A 115 -2.48 -2.43 9.52
CA TRP A 115 -3.03 -3.35 10.50
C TRP A 115 -4.20 -4.17 9.93
N LEU A 116 -5.11 -3.55 9.16
CA LEU A 116 -6.20 -4.27 8.49
C LEU A 116 -5.68 -5.20 7.40
N ALA A 117 -4.74 -4.73 6.57
CA ALA A 117 -4.15 -5.51 5.48
C ALA A 117 -3.39 -6.75 5.99
N ILE A 118 -2.76 -6.67 7.17
CA ILE A 118 -2.16 -7.84 7.83
C ILE A 118 -3.25 -8.75 8.44
N THR A 119 -4.30 -8.19 9.01
CA THR A 119 -5.35 -8.94 9.71
C THR A 119 -6.27 -9.71 8.76
N PHE A 120 -6.64 -9.12 7.62
CA PHE A 120 -7.55 -9.68 6.65
C PHE A 120 -6.82 -10.06 5.35
N PRO A 121 -7.24 -11.13 4.66
CA PRO A 121 -6.69 -11.47 3.36
C PRO A 121 -7.17 -10.46 2.31
N VAL A 122 -6.27 -9.59 1.88
CA VAL A 122 -6.42 -8.70 0.71
C VAL A 122 -5.37 -9.05 -0.33
N ASP A 123 -5.44 -8.43 -1.51
CA ASP A 123 -4.41 -8.55 -2.54
C ASP A 123 -3.02 -8.30 -1.91
N PRO A 124 -2.06 -9.24 -2.07
CA PRO A 124 -0.74 -9.09 -1.47
C PRO A 124 0.05 -7.90 -2.02
N ASN A 125 -0.20 -7.44 -3.25
CA ASN A 125 0.44 -6.25 -3.81
C ASN A 125 0.07 -5.00 -3.01
N ILE A 126 -1.21 -4.87 -2.61
CA ILE A 126 -1.68 -3.76 -1.76
C ILE A 126 -0.91 -3.78 -0.44
N THR A 127 -0.83 -4.94 0.21
CA THR A 127 -0.13 -5.05 1.50
C THR A 127 1.37 -4.75 1.37
N VAL A 128 2.02 -5.25 0.31
CA VAL A 128 3.44 -4.99 0.03
C VAL A 128 3.68 -3.50 -0.25
N ASN A 129 2.79 -2.84 -1.01
CA ASN A 129 2.87 -1.40 -1.28
C ASN A 129 2.79 -0.57 0.01
N LEU A 130 1.80 -0.84 0.86
CA LEU A 130 1.65 -0.16 2.15
C LEU A 130 2.88 -0.34 3.05
N LEU A 131 3.44 -1.55 3.11
CA LEU A 131 4.67 -1.81 3.87
C LEU A 131 5.89 -1.10 3.24
N HIS A 132 5.89 -0.90 1.92
CA HIS A 132 6.93 -0.12 1.25
C HIS A 132 6.94 1.33 1.72
N HIS A 133 5.77 1.93 1.93
CA HIS A 133 5.68 3.29 2.48
C HIS A 133 6.37 3.40 3.85
N ILE A 134 6.25 2.41 4.74
CA ILE A 134 7.04 2.41 6.00
C ILE A 134 8.55 2.46 5.72
N ILE A 135 9.02 1.72 4.72
CA ILE A 135 10.46 1.67 4.36
C ILE A 135 10.94 3.02 3.83
N GLU A 136 10.08 3.76 3.14
CA GLU A 136 10.39 5.09 2.58
C GLU A 136 10.38 6.18 3.65
N GLU A 137 9.42 6.11 4.58
CA GLU A 137 9.28 7.07 5.70
C GLU A 137 10.32 6.86 6.81
N THR A 138 10.98 5.70 6.84
CA THR A 138 11.90 5.31 7.92
C THR A 138 13.36 5.64 7.59
N PRO A 139 14.13 6.23 8.52
CA PRO A 139 15.57 6.45 8.36
C PRO A 139 16.35 5.16 8.06
N ASP A 140 17.47 5.29 7.34
CA ASP A 140 18.29 4.16 6.88
C ASP A 140 18.73 3.21 8.01
N ASP A 141 18.98 3.73 9.21
CA ASP A 141 19.52 3.00 10.35
C ASP A 141 18.46 2.44 11.33
N SER A 142 17.18 2.59 11.01
CA SER A 142 16.07 2.14 11.86
C SER A 142 15.64 0.71 11.55
N ASP A 143 15.38 -0.05 12.62
CA ASP A 143 14.85 -1.42 12.54
C ASP A 143 13.45 -1.46 11.89
N GLY A 144 12.73 -0.33 11.83
CA GLY A 144 11.38 -0.26 11.26
C GLY A 144 11.32 -0.69 9.79
N ALA A 145 12.29 -0.23 8.99
CA ALA A 145 12.39 -0.60 7.58
C ALA A 145 12.68 -2.10 7.40
N ALA A 146 13.50 -2.68 8.28
CA ALA A 146 13.83 -4.11 8.27
C ALA A 146 12.61 -4.98 8.54
N VAL A 147 11.82 -4.61 9.56
CA VAL A 147 10.58 -5.30 9.91
C VAL A 147 9.55 -5.21 8.79
N ALA A 148 9.35 -4.02 8.22
CA ALA A 148 8.40 -3.82 7.12
C ALA A 148 8.80 -4.60 5.85
N ALA A 149 10.09 -4.60 5.48
CA ALA A 149 10.58 -5.35 4.33
C ALA A 149 10.40 -6.86 4.50
N MET A 150 10.70 -7.39 5.68
CA MET A 150 10.55 -8.81 5.96
C MET A 150 9.08 -9.23 6.06
N MET A 151 8.21 -8.37 6.60
CA MET A 151 6.78 -8.60 6.56
C MET A 151 6.25 -8.62 5.12
N ALA A 152 6.70 -7.70 4.27
CA ALA A 152 6.28 -7.65 2.87
C ALA A 152 6.69 -8.94 2.14
N HIS A 153 7.91 -9.43 2.39
CA HIS A 153 8.38 -10.70 1.87
C HIS A 153 7.51 -11.89 2.33
N PHE A 154 7.22 -11.97 3.64
CA PHE A 154 6.34 -13.01 4.18
C PHE A 154 4.94 -12.98 3.55
N ILE A 155 4.36 -11.79 3.36
CA ILE A 155 3.04 -11.62 2.73
C ILE A 155 3.07 -12.10 1.27
N ALA A 156 4.10 -11.73 0.51
CA ALA A 156 4.30 -12.20 -0.85
C ALA A 156 4.40 -13.73 -0.92
N GLU A 157 5.17 -14.34 -0.01
CA GLU A 157 5.31 -15.79 0.03
C GLU A 157 4.02 -16.52 0.43
N SER A 158 3.28 -15.96 1.40
CA SER A 158 2.13 -16.64 2.02
C SER A 158 0.82 -16.44 1.26
N ARG A 159 0.63 -15.30 0.58
CA ARG A 159 -0.67 -14.92 -0.02
C ARG A 159 -0.71 -14.89 -1.54
N ALA A 160 0.41 -14.60 -2.21
CA ALA A 160 0.43 -14.51 -3.67
C ALA A 160 0.28 -15.88 -4.37
N GLN A 161 -0.29 -15.88 -5.56
CA GLN A 161 -0.62 -17.11 -6.31
C GLN A 161 0.19 -17.28 -7.59
N ALA A 162 0.51 -18.53 -7.96
CA ALA A 162 1.09 -18.93 -9.24
C ALA A 162 2.22 -17.99 -9.75
N GLN A 163 2.05 -17.36 -10.90
CA GLN A 163 3.05 -16.49 -11.55
C GLN A 163 3.30 -15.19 -10.79
N GLU A 164 2.26 -14.65 -10.14
CA GLU A 164 2.36 -13.43 -9.34
C GLU A 164 3.28 -13.64 -8.14
N LYS A 165 3.23 -14.83 -7.53
CA LYS A 165 4.09 -15.19 -6.40
C LYS A 165 5.57 -15.08 -6.76
N GLU A 166 5.99 -15.59 -7.92
CA GLU A 166 7.39 -15.51 -8.36
C GLU A 166 7.85 -14.05 -8.50
N ASN A 167 7.04 -13.22 -9.16
CA ASN A 167 7.36 -11.81 -9.37
C ASN A 167 7.40 -11.02 -8.06
N LEU A 168 6.40 -11.21 -7.18
CA LEU A 168 6.27 -10.45 -5.94
C LEU A 168 7.30 -10.89 -4.89
N THR A 169 7.62 -12.18 -4.82
CA THR A 169 8.71 -12.67 -3.94
C THR A 169 10.08 -12.22 -4.44
N PHE A 170 10.30 -12.17 -5.76
CA PHE A 170 11.52 -11.59 -6.32
C PHE A 170 11.65 -10.10 -5.95
N LEU A 171 10.60 -9.31 -6.15
CA LEU A 171 10.57 -7.89 -5.79
C LEU A 171 10.88 -7.70 -4.30
N THR A 172 10.16 -8.38 -3.41
CA THR A 172 10.35 -8.25 -1.96
C THR A 172 11.72 -8.74 -1.50
N THR A 173 12.32 -9.74 -2.16
CA THR A 173 13.72 -10.13 -1.92
C THR A 173 14.69 -8.99 -2.22
N GLN A 174 14.48 -8.26 -3.34
CA GLN A 174 15.31 -7.09 -3.66
C GLN A 174 15.10 -5.96 -2.64
N ILE A 175 13.87 -5.75 -2.17
CA ILE A 175 13.57 -4.78 -1.11
C ILE A 175 14.34 -5.13 0.17
N VAL A 176 14.28 -6.39 0.63
CA VAL A 176 15.02 -6.85 1.82
C VAL A 176 16.52 -6.62 1.66
N ALA A 177 17.10 -6.96 0.50
CA ALA A 177 18.52 -6.75 0.25
C ALA A 177 18.91 -5.26 0.30
N LYS A 178 18.12 -4.38 -0.32
CA LYS A 178 18.33 -2.92 -0.31
C LYS A 178 18.23 -2.34 1.11
N VAL A 179 17.28 -2.82 1.91
CA VAL A 179 17.14 -2.40 3.31
C VAL A 179 18.32 -2.88 4.15
N ALA A 180 18.77 -4.12 3.99
CA ALA A 180 19.95 -4.62 4.69
C ALA A 180 21.24 -3.84 4.33
N GLU A 181 21.37 -3.45 3.05
CA GLU A 181 22.47 -2.59 2.60
C GLU A 181 22.41 -1.19 3.26
N ARG A 182 21.23 -0.55 3.28
CA ARG A 182 21.03 0.76 3.93
C ARG A 182 21.27 0.69 5.45
N HIS A 183 20.73 -0.33 6.10
CA HIS A 183 20.75 -0.49 7.56
C HIS A 183 22.14 -0.85 8.11
N ARG A 184 22.89 -1.73 7.42
CA ARG A 184 24.15 -2.28 7.95
C ARG A 184 25.28 -2.41 6.92
N GLY A 185 25.10 -1.93 5.69
CA GLY A 185 26.11 -2.03 4.64
C GLY A 185 26.29 -3.46 4.11
N ILE A 186 25.29 -4.33 4.29
CA ILE A 186 25.34 -5.75 3.92
C ILE A 186 25.18 -5.89 2.41
N LYS A 187 26.08 -6.67 1.76
CA LYS A 187 26.08 -6.85 0.29
C LYS A 187 26.23 -8.31 -0.16
N ASP A 188 26.35 -9.24 0.77
CA ASP A 188 26.50 -10.66 0.50
C ASP A 188 25.44 -11.50 1.23
N GLN A 189 25.14 -12.67 0.68
CA GLN A 189 24.05 -13.52 1.16
C GLN A 189 24.30 -14.12 2.56
N GLU A 190 25.55 -14.45 2.89
CA GLU A 190 25.89 -15.07 4.18
C GLU A 190 25.64 -14.08 5.33
N THR A 191 26.10 -12.85 5.14
CA THR A 191 25.87 -11.77 6.09
C THR A 191 24.39 -11.37 6.15
N LEU A 192 23.67 -11.40 5.02
CA LEU A 192 22.22 -11.16 4.99
C LEU A 192 21.45 -12.18 5.83
N ASN A 193 21.74 -13.46 5.67
CA ASN A 193 21.11 -14.53 6.46
C ASN A 193 21.41 -14.37 7.95
N THR A 194 22.65 -14.03 8.30
CA THR A 194 23.05 -13.77 9.69
C THR A 194 22.30 -12.58 10.27
N TRP A 195 22.12 -11.52 9.49
CA TRP A 195 21.37 -10.33 9.89
C TRP A 195 19.88 -10.64 10.13
N ILE A 196 19.23 -11.38 9.23
CA ILE A 196 17.84 -11.83 9.40
C ILE A 196 17.68 -12.58 10.75
N GLN A 197 18.55 -13.54 11.01
CA GLN A 197 18.50 -14.35 12.25
C GLN A 197 18.80 -13.52 13.50
N MET A 198 19.82 -12.65 13.45
CA MET A 198 20.24 -11.83 14.59
C MET A 198 19.15 -10.85 15.03
N TYR A 199 18.37 -10.33 14.08
CA TYR A 199 17.24 -9.44 14.35
C TYR A 199 15.91 -10.20 14.52
N GLU A 200 15.94 -11.53 14.44
CA GLU A 200 14.78 -12.42 14.57
C GLU A 200 13.67 -12.09 13.56
N LEU A 201 14.05 -11.71 12.35
CA LEU A 201 13.11 -11.31 11.29
C LEU A 201 12.49 -12.51 10.56
N ASP A 202 13.01 -13.72 10.79
CA ASP A 202 12.48 -15.01 10.32
C ASP A 202 11.55 -15.71 11.34
N ASP A 203 11.37 -15.12 12.52
CA ASP A 203 10.46 -15.60 13.57
C ASP A 203 9.13 -14.84 13.48
N MET A 204 8.12 -15.45 12.86
CA MET A 204 6.85 -14.79 12.54
C MET A 204 6.14 -14.16 13.75
N PRO A 205 5.95 -14.85 14.90
CA PRO A 205 5.43 -14.22 16.11
C PRO A 205 6.19 -12.95 16.53
N LYS A 206 7.53 -12.98 16.52
CA LYS A 206 8.34 -11.82 16.89
C LYS A 206 8.28 -10.72 15.84
N LEU A 207 8.21 -11.08 14.56
CA LEU A 207 8.05 -10.12 13.46
C LEU A 207 6.72 -9.37 13.59
N LEU A 208 5.62 -10.07 13.91
CA LEU A 208 4.31 -9.45 14.19
C LEU A 208 4.35 -8.55 15.43
N GLU A 209 5.01 -8.98 16.50
CA GLU A 209 5.18 -8.16 17.70
C GLU A 209 5.92 -6.86 17.39
N LYS A 210 7.06 -6.95 16.69
CA LYS A 210 7.86 -5.78 16.27
C LYS A 210 7.05 -4.86 15.35
N LEU A 211 6.30 -5.42 14.39
CA LEU A 211 5.43 -4.63 13.52
C LEU A 211 4.35 -3.91 14.34
N GLY A 212 3.72 -4.60 15.31
CA GLY A 212 2.73 -4.00 16.20
C GLY A 212 3.26 -2.75 16.92
N ILE A 213 4.50 -2.82 17.43
CA ILE A 213 5.16 -1.67 18.09
C ILE A 213 5.35 -0.50 17.10
N ILE A 214 5.78 -0.78 15.88
CA ILE A 214 5.93 0.24 14.82
C ILE A 214 4.58 0.89 14.52
N LEU A 215 3.53 0.06 14.35
CA LEU A 215 2.19 0.55 14.04
C LEU A 215 1.60 1.39 15.18
N ASP A 216 1.79 1.00 16.43
CA ASP A 216 1.38 1.80 17.60
C ASP A 216 2.12 3.15 17.67
N ALA A 217 3.40 3.18 17.26
CA ALA A 217 4.19 4.41 17.19
C ALA A 217 3.71 5.37 16.08
N ILE A 218 3.53 4.88 14.85
CA ILE A 218 3.10 5.74 13.71
C ILE A 218 1.67 6.23 13.86
N THR A 219 0.78 5.43 14.45
CA THR A 219 -0.59 5.86 14.72
C THR A 219 -0.68 6.81 15.92
N ALA A 220 0.36 6.89 16.76
CA ALA A 220 0.32 7.60 18.03
C ALA A 220 -0.93 7.26 18.86
N ASN A 221 -1.34 5.98 18.85
CA ASN A 221 -2.59 5.45 19.42
C ASN A 221 -3.91 6.00 18.81
N GLN A 222 -3.88 6.65 17.65
CA GLN A 222 -5.06 7.12 16.92
C GLN A 222 -5.60 6.02 16.00
N TRP A 223 -6.14 4.97 16.61
CA TRP A 223 -6.82 3.88 15.89
C TRP A 223 -8.24 4.29 15.50
N TRP A 224 -8.63 4.03 14.26
CA TRP A 224 -9.93 4.43 13.70
C TRP A 224 -11.02 3.36 13.85
N TYR A 225 -10.67 2.24 14.47
CA TYR A 225 -11.53 1.11 14.77
C TYR A 225 -11.04 0.38 16.03
N ASP A 226 -11.90 -0.42 16.63
CA ASP A 226 -11.56 -1.21 17.82
C ASP A 226 -10.86 -2.51 17.40
N ARG A 227 -9.52 -2.52 17.53
CA ARG A 227 -8.68 -3.67 17.18
C ARG A 227 -8.98 -4.90 18.03
N ASP A 228 -9.32 -4.72 19.31
CA ASP A 228 -9.55 -5.83 20.22
C ASP A 228 -10.90 -6.48 19.93
N MET A 229 -11.94 -5.68 19.68
CA MET A 229 -13.21 -6.20 19.17
C MET A 229 -13.05 -6.96 17.85
N ILE A 230 -12.25 -6.44 16.91
CA ILE A 230 -12.00 -7.14 15.64
C ILE A 230 -11.30 -8.48 15.89
N ARG A 231 -10.29 -8.52 16.77
CA ARG A 231 -9.58 -9.77 17.11
C ARG A 231 -10.49 -10.83 17.72
N GLU A 232 -11.46 -10.42 18.54
CA GLU A 232 -12.45 -11.34 19.14
C GLU A 232 -13.39 -11.95 18.09
N GLU A 233 -13.63 -11.26 16.96
CA GLU A 233 -14.46 -11.74 15.86
C GLU A 233 -13.71 -12.67 14.89
N LEU A 234 -12.37 -12.69 14.92
CA LEU A 234 -11.58 -13.54 14.04
C LEU A 234 -11.81 -15.02 14.38
N PRO A 235 -11.85 -15.92 13.38
CA PRO A 235 -11.97 -17.34 13.63
C PRO A 235 -10.78 -17.81 14.49
N VAL A 236 -11.10 -18.42 15.63
CA VAL A 236 -10.11 -19.07 16.48
C VAL A 236 -9.69 -20.36 15.77
N ASN A 237 -8.42 -20.44 15.36
CA ASN A 237 -7.81 -21.67 14.83
C ASN A 237 -7.61 -22.73 15.92
#